data_AF-A0A356TAL4-F1
#
_entry.id   AF-A0A356TAL4-F1
#
_cell.length_a   1.000
_cell.length_b   1.000
_cell.length_c   1.000
_cell.angle_alpha   90.00
_cell.angle_beta   90.00
_cell.angle_gamma   90.00
#
_symmetry.space_group_name_H-M   'P 1'
#
loop_
_entity.id
_entity.type
_entity.pdbx_description
1 polymer ?
#
loop_
_entity_poly.entity_id
_entity_poly.type
_entity_poly.pdbx_seq_one_letter_code
_entity_poly.pdbx_strand_id
1 'polypeptide(L)'
;MTGFSPGCTDDGTDADAGSALDAGGRTDAGEAPPIELTTTLCDDPSNLRAVLEASQGGEGSSPFGGANQSQIERMLAAPTEGPFYMFNLIRYRERAVYPDGRETDLTGREANALYSPVEFLQAIGARPVFITEVHDQIDGDDILWDEIAIVEYPCPLAFFAMLSQPEFQARAIHKEAGVERTIAIVTDLVPIPSPTDPDQSEAAFPPTAEDPAFDLIHVMDFHDIAQYEPAAGEPERTGGEAWEMYQAGGLGASEDLGHYPTAVLEVQGVFVGDDRTFDQILMVHMSSMEGFQALLDDETRAAGRYHRLAALQNNYSMIAFPRILAIPYADGDPGRSPPPVTADGVGTLCMSDADCPGGGVDTCLSDGGAAGFCTREGCGAGECQSPYLCCHDCAEAVAAMLPFDGSACLPGDVVGSLTAAPVSCTCD
;
A
#
# COMPACT_ATOMS: atom_id res chain seq x y z
N MET A 1 2.25 -71.23 0.69
CA MET A 1 2.06 -72.70 0.56
C MET A 1 0.76 -72.99 1.28
N THR A 2 -0.38 -73.35 0.68
CA THR A 2 -0.80 -74.27 -0.39
C THR A 2 -2.28 -73.89 -0.64
N GLY A 3 -2.94 -74.01 -1.79
CA GLY A 3 -2.67 -74.63 -3.08
C GLY A 3 -3.99 -74.67 -3.89
N PHE A 4 -3.88 -75.25 -5.09
CA PHE A 4 -4.95 -75.90 -5.88
C PHE A 4 -6.05 -75.08 -6.59
N SER A 5 -5.91 -74.99 -7.93
CA SER A 5 -6.99 -74.97 -8.95
C SER A 5 -7.59 -76.40 -9.14
N PRO A 6 -8.36 -76.77 -10.21
CA PRO A 6 -9.16 -76.05 -11.24
C PRO A 6 -10.53 -76.73 -11.56
N GLY A 7 -11.25 -76.25 -12.60
CA GLY A 7 -12.24 -77.04 -13.39
C GLY A 7 -13.53 -76.26 -13.72
N CYS A 8 -13.72 -75.77 -14.95
CA CYS A 8 -14.44 -76.40 -16.09
C CYS A 8 -15.90 -76.77 -15.74
N THR A 9 -16.95 -76.28 -16.41
CA THR A 9 -17.33 -76.60 -17.81
C THR A 9 -18.30 -75.60 -18.47
N ASP A 10 -18.17 -75.48 -19.79
CA ASP A 10 -19.15 -75.03 -20.79
C ASP A 10 -20.55 -75.65 -20.64
N ASP A 11 -21.61 -74.90 -20.97
CA ASP A 11 -22.43 -75.16 -22.16
C ASP A 11 -23.62 -74.18 -22.29
N GLY A 12 -23.80 -73.62 -23.49
CA GLY A 12 -25.09 -73.71 -24.18
C GLY A 12 -26.11 -72.54 -24.12
N THR A 13 -26.14 -71.81 -25.24
CA THR A 13 -27.34 -71.44 -26.05
C THR A 13 -28.21 -70.22 -25.72
N ASP A 14 -28.19 -69.29 -26.69
CA ASP A 14 -29.27 -68.57 -27.38
C ASP A 14 -30.37 -67.84 -26.58
N ALA A 15 -30.43 -66.50 -26.75
CA ALA A 15 -31.42 -65.85 -27.61
C ALA A 15 -31.65 -64.36 -27.22
N ASP A 16 -31.43 -63.51 -28.22
CA ASP A 16 -32.19 -62.32 -28.62
C ASP A 16 -32.70 -61.24 -27.63
N ALA A 17 -32.44 -60.01 -28.07
CA ALA A 17 -33.26 -58.80 -27.98
C ALA A 17 -33.48 -58.10 -26.61
N GLY A 18 -33.02 -56.84 -26.54
CA GLY A 18 -33.78 -55.80 -25.83
C GLY A 18 -32.98 -54.76 -25.05
N SER A 19 -32.68 -53.65 -25.72
CA SER A 19 -32.84 -52.27 -25.21
C SER A 19 -32.00 -51.75 -24.03
N ALA A 20 -31.05 -50.90 -24.40
CA ALA A 20 -30.73 -49.59 -23.82
C ALA A 20 -30.81 -49.39 -22.29
N LEU A 21 -29.64 -49.29 -21.65
CA LEU A 21 -29.44 -48.45 -20.47
C LEU A 21 -28.15 -47.62 -20.65
N ASP A 22 -28.41 -46.41 -21.12
CA ASP A 22 -27.75 -45.13 -20.85
C ASP A 22 -26.28 -45.12 -20.39
N ALA A 23 -25.44 -44.58 -21.27
CA ALA A 23 -24.10 -44.12 -20.96
C ALA A 23 -24.21 -42.77 -20.23
N GLY A 24 -24.30 -42.83 -18.89
CA GLY A 24 -24.12 -41.66 -18.02
C GLY A 24 -22.69 -41.17 -18.11
N GLY A 25 -22.48 -40.08 -18.85
CA GLY A 25 -21.22 -39.38 -19.03
C GLY A 25 -20.60 -39.00 -17.68
N ARG A 26 -19.30 -39.26 -17.58
CA ARG A 26 -18.40 -38.70 -16.58
C ARG A 26 -18.50 -37.17 -16.73
N THR A 27 -19.16 -36.50 -15.80
CA THR A 27 -19.11 -35.04 -15.74
C THR A 27 -17.67 -34.66 -15.40
N ASP A 28 -17.01 -33.96 -16.33
CA ASP A 28 -15.88 -33.11 -16.01
C ASP A 28 -16.27 -32.29 -14.78
N ALA A 29 -15.48 -32.39 -13.71
CA ALA A 29 -15.52 -31.41 -12.65
C ALA A 29 -14.95 -30.12 -13.27
N GLY A 30 -15.83 -29.35 -13.91
CA GLY A 30 -15.49 -28.06 -14.49
C GLY A 30 -14.92 -27.19 -13.39
N GLU A 31 -13.65 -26.84 -13.53
CA GLU A 31 -12.99 -25.79 -12.77
C GLU A 31 -13.89 -24.55 -12.81
N ALA A 32 -14.32 -24.06 -11.66
CA ALA A 32 -15.16 -22.86 -11.59
C ALA A 32 -14.40 -21.73 -12.30
N PRO A 33 -15.06 -20.95 -13.18
CA PRO A 33 -14.37 -19.88 -13.88
C PRO A 33 -13.74 -18.91 -12.87
N PRO A 34 -12.51 -18.43 -13.12
CA PRO A 34 -11.84 -17.50 -12.23
C PRO A 34 -12.72 -16.26 -12.04
N ILE A 35 -12.75 -15.75 -10.81
CA ILE A 35 -13.52 -14.56 -10.47
C ILE A 35 -12.99 -13.40 -11.26
N GLU A 36 -13.88 -12.67 -11.93
CA GLU A 36 -13.51 -11.45 -12.63
C GLU A 36 -13.16 -10.36 -11.61
N LEU A 37 -11.95 -9.79 -11.73
CA LEU A 37 -11.56 -8.66 -10.91
C LEU A 37 -12.27 -7.40 -11.41
N THR A 38 -13.07 -6.78 -10.55
CA THR A 38 -13.78 -5.54 -10.86
C THR A 38 -13.80 -4.62 -9.64
N THR A 39 -13.95 -3.32 -9.89
CA THR A 39 -14.08 -2.30 -8.82
C THR A 39 -15.41 -2.41 -8.05
N THR A 40 -16.37 -3.20 -8.55
CA THR A 40 -17.69 -3.41 -7.93
C THR A 40 -17.77 -4.71 -7.12
N LEU A 41 -16.65 -5.44 -6.95
CA LEU A 41 -16.63 -6.70 -6.20
C LEU A 41 -17.21 -6.56 -4.78
N CYS A 42 -16.94 -5.42 -4.13
CA CYS A 42 -17.38 -5.12 -2.77
C CYS A 42 -18.90 -4.87 -2.65
N ASP A 43 -19.63 -4.71 -3.76
CA ASP A 43 -21.07 -4.40 -3.76
C ASP A 43 -21.94 -5.64 -3.46
N ASP A 44 -21.41 -6.85 -3.66
CA ASP A 44 -22.13 -8.11 -3.42
C ASP A 44 -21.32 -9.09 -2.56
N PRO A 45 -21.69 -9.27 -1.27
CA PRO A 45 -21.01 -10.23 -0.39
C PRO A 45 -21.15 -11.69 -0.85
N SER A 46 -22.07 -12.01 -1.75
CA SER A 46 -22.23 -13.37 -2.29
C SER A 46 -21.02 -13.82 -3.13
N ASN A 47 -20.24 -12.87 -3.66
CA ASN A 47 -18.97 -13.12 -4.35
C ASN A 47 -17.96 -13.86 -3.46
N LEU A 48 -18.08 -13.77 -2.13
CA LEU A 48 -17.16 -14.42 -1.19
C LEU A 48 -17.14 -15.93 -1.38
N ARG A 49 -18.30 -16.54 -1.68
CA ARG A 49 -18.40 -17.98 -1.89
C ARG A 49 -17.53 -18.41 -3.07
N ALA A 50 -17.55 -17.65 -4.16
CA ALA A 50 -16.72 -17.92 -5.32
C ALA A 50 -15.23 -17.81 -4.95
N VAL A 51 -14.84 -16.79 -4.17
CA VAL A 51 -13.44 -16.59 -3.74
C VAL A 51 -12.94 -17.77 -2.92
N LEU A 52 -13.75 -18.24 -1.98
CA LEU A 52 -13.44 -19.39 -1.14
C LEU A 52 -13.38 -20.70 -1.95
N GLU A 53 -14.26 -20.89 -2.93
CA GLU A 53 -14.26 -22.05 -3.83
C GLU A 53 -12.99 -22.06 -4.70
N ALA A 54 -12.61 -20.90 -5.28
CA ALA A 54 -11.39 -20.74 -6.08
C ALA A 54 -10.11 -21.01 -5.27
N SER A 55 -10.12 -20.64 -3.99
CA SER A 55 -8.98 -20.81 -3.07
C SER A 55 -8.78 -22.25 -2.55
N GLN A 56 -9.75 -23.16 -2.76
CA GLN A 56 -9.70 -24.56 -2.31
C GLN A 56 -9.10 -25.54 -3.33
N GLY A 57 -8.81 -25.10 -4.56
CA GLY A 57 -8.32 -25.96 -5.65
C GLY A 57 -6.84 -26.34 -5.62
N GLY A 58 -6.02 -25.72 -4.76
CA GLY A 58 -4.59 -26.00 -4.63
C GLY A 58 -4.27 -26.92 -3.45
N GLU A 59 -3.77 -28.14 -3.69
CA GLU A 59 -3.36 -29.04 -2.63
C GLU A 59 -2.14 -28.50 -1.84
N GLY A 60 -2.30 -28.33 -0.52
CA GLY A 60 -1.21 -28.52 0.45
C GLY A 60 -0.52 -27.29 1.06
N SER A 61 -0.91 -26.07 0.72
CA SER A 61 -0.45 -24.86 1.41
C SER A 61 -1.62 -23.88 1.54
N SER A 62 -1.68 -23.11 2.63
CA SER A 62 -2.64 -22.00 2.69
C SER A 62 -2.48 -21.17 1.41
N PRO A 63 -3.56 -20.82 0.69
CA PRO A 63 -3.47 -19.95 -0.49
C PRO A 63 -2.83 -18.59 -0.16
N PHE A 64 -2.66 -18.30 1.13
CA PHE A 64 -2.06 -17.09 1.70
C PHE A 64 -0.72 -17.36 2.41
N GLY A 65 -0.03 -18.47 2.11
CA GLY A 65 1.34 -18.82 2.52
C GLY A 65 1.91 -18.09 3.74
N GLY A 66 1.76 -18.67 4.93
CA GLY A 66 2.26 -18.06 6.18
C GLY A 66 1.37 -16.96 6.78
N ALA A 67 0.20 -16.69 6.20
CA ALA A 67 -0.74 -15.73 6.78
C ALA A 67 -1.40 -16.22 8.08
N ASN A 68 -1.70 -15.27 8.96
CA ASN A 68 -2.34 -15.48 10.24
C ASN A 68 -3.82 -15.85 10.07
N GLN A 69 -4.18 -17.06 10.48
CA GLN A 69 -5.53 -17.61 10.34
C GLN A 69 -6.59 -16.79 11.08
N SER A 70 -6.29 -16.28 12.28
CA SER A 70 -7.23 -15.46 13.05
C SER A 70 -7.53 -14.13 12.35
N GLN A 71 -6.51 -13.56 11.69
CA GLN A 71 -6.68 -12.33 10.93
C GLN A 71 -7.46 -12.58 9.63
N ILE A 72 -7.22 -13.70 8.94
CA ILE A 72 -8.05 -14.11 7.80
C ILE A 72 -9.51 -14.25 8.22
N GLU A 73 -9.80 -14.94 9.32
CA GLU A 73 -11.17 -15.12 9.82
C GLU A 73 -11.84 -13.79 10.16
N ARG A 74 -11.12 -12.85 10.78
CA ARG A 74 -11.62 -11.49 11.04
C ARG A 74 -12.01 -10.78 9.75
N MET A 75 -11.13 -10.79 8.75
CA MET A 75 -11.37 -10.15 7.46
C MET A 75 -12.54 -10.80 6.69
N LEU A 76 -12.68 -12.12 6.76
CA LEU A 76 -13.78 -12.85 6.11
C LEU A 76 -15.13 -12.67 6.81
N ALA A 77 -15.15 -12.32 8.11
CA ALA A 77 -16.38 -12.03 8.84
C ALA A 77 -17.05 -10.74 8.38
N ALA A 78 -16.27 -9.81 7.84
CA ALA A 78 -16.70 -8.50 7.34
C ALA A 78 -16.20 -8.27 5.90
N PRO A 79 -16.57 -9.13 4.93
CA PRO A 79 -15.89 -9.25 3.66
C PRO A 79 -16.02 -8.02 2.76
N THR A 80 -17.06 -7.22 2.96
CA THR A 80 -17.37 -6.01 2.19
C THR A 80 -17.16 -4.72 2.99
N GLU A 81 -16.71 -4.82 4.25
CA GLU A 81 -16.42 -3.64 5.07
C GLU A 81 -15.05 -3.07 4.70
N GLY A 82 -14.96 -1.75 4.54
CA GLY A 82 -13.76 -1.06 4.10
C GLY A 82 -14.02 0.42 3.82
N PRO A 83 -13.00 1.18 3.36
CA PRO A 83 -11.65 0.71 2.98
C PRO A 83 -10.78 0.31 4.18
N PHE A 84 -9.76 -0.52 3.93
CA PHE A 84 -8.70 -0.86 4.89
C PHE A 84 -7.31 -0.68 4.25
N TYR A 85 -6.28 -0.63 5.08
CA TYR A 85 -4.90 -0.39 4.66
C TYR A 85 -4.00 -1.56 5.06
N MET A 86 -3.12 -1.98 4.16
CA MET A 86 -2.09 -2.98 4.43
C MET A 86 -0.74 -2.28 4.56
N PHE A 87 -0.23 -2.18 5.79
CA PHE A 87 1.10 -1.64 6.07
C PHE A 87 2.14 -2.77 5.98
N ASN A 88 3.12 -2.63 5.09
CA ASN A 88 4.15 -3.64 4.85
C ASN A 88 5.51 -3.12 5.29
N LEU A 89 6.16 -3.85 6.18
CA LEU A 89 7.59 -3.77 6.45
C LEU A 89 8.32 -4.82 5.60
N ILE A 90 9.35 -4.43 4.88
CA ILE A 90 10.05 -5.32 3.93
C ILE A 90 11.56 -5.24 4.15
N ARG A 91 12.17 -6.41 4.34
CA ARG A 91 13.63 -6.62 4.33
C ARG A 91 13.96 -7.44 3.08
N TYR A 92 14.83 -6.91 2.23
CA TYR A 92 15.28 -7.58 1.02
C TYR A 92 16.50 -8.47 1.30
N ARG A 93 16.61 -9.56 0.55
CA ARG A 93 17.87 -10.31 0.46
C ARG A 93 18.90 -9.49 -0.31
N GLU A 94 20.16 -9.66 0.03
CA GLU A 94 21.27 -9.13 -0.78
C GLU A 94 21.23 -9.70 -2.21
N ARG A 95 20.93 -10.99 -2.35
CA ARG A 95 20.70 -11.67 -3.64
C ARG A 95 19.43 -12.48 -3.62
N ALA A 96 18.71 -12.45 -4.74
CA ALA A 96 17.50 -13.23 -4.90
C ALA A 96 17.80 -14.74 -4.95
N VAL A 97 16.94 -15.54 -4.33
CA VAL A 97 17.03 -17.00 -4.34
C VAL A 97 15.68 -17.56 -4.74
N TYR A 98 15.55 -17.97 -6.00
CA TYR A 98 14.27 -18.49 -6.49
C TYR A 98 13.97 -19.89 -5.91
N PRO A 99 12.74 -20.13 -5.41
CA PRO A 99 12.33 -21.42 -4.85
C PRO A 99 12.44 -22.60 -5.84
N ASP A 100 12.28 -22.33 -7.15
CA ASP A 100 12.40 -23.33 -8.20
C ASP A 100 13.85 -23.68 -8.58
N GLY A 101 14.82 -23.03 -7.92
CA GLY A 101 16.25 -23.29 -8.09
C GLY A 101 16.86 -22.67 -9.36
N ARG A 102 16.14 -21.83 -10.11
CA ARG A 102 16.75 -21.11 -11.25
C ARG A 102 17.88 -20.21 -10.77
N GLU A 103 18.98 -20.16 -11.53
CA GLU A 103 20.06 -19.22 -11.28
C GLU A 103 19.63 -17.79 -11.68
N THR A 104 20.10 -16.80 -10.94
CA THR A 104 19.79 -15.39 -11.15
C THR A 104 20.92 -14.51 -10.63
N ASP A 105 21.17 -13.39 -11.31
CA ASP A 105 22.09 -12.34 -10.85
C ASP A 105 21.37 -11.17 -10.16
N LEU A 106 20.03 -11.22 -10.06
CA LEU A 106 19.21 -10.19 -9.44
C LEU A 106 19.46 -10.08 -7.92
N THR A 107 19.51 -8.85 -7.42
CA THR A 107 19.35 -8.54 -6.00
C THR A 107 17.95 -8.87 -5.52
N GLY A 108 17.73 -8.92 -4.20
CA GLY A 108 16.40 -9.16 -3.67
C GLY A 108 15.40 -8.07 -4.03
N ARG A 109 15.83 -6.80 -4.05
CA ARG A 109 15.02 -5.65 -4.46
C ARG A 109 14.62 -5.73 -5.94
N GLU A 110 15.56 -6.05 -6.83
CA GLU A 110 15.27 -6.20 -8.26
C GLU A 110 14.33 -7.38 -8.55
N ALA A 111 14.50 -8.50 -7.84
CA ALA A 111 13.54 -9.61 -7.96
C ALA A 111 12.16 -9.20 -7.47
N ASN A 112 12.04 -8.50 -6.33
CA ASN A 112 10.74 -8.02 -5.84
C ASN A 112 10.11 -6.98 -6.77
N ALA A 113 10.88 -6.17 -7.49
CA ALA A 113 10.33 -5.25 -8.48
C ALA A 113 9.58 -5.98 -9.62
N LEU A 114 10.00 -7.21 -9.97
CA LEU A 114 9.29 -8.04 -10.96
C LEU A 114 7.94 -8.58 -10.46
N TYR A 115 7.70 -8.57 -9.15
CA TYR A 115 6.41 -9.00 -8.57
C TYR A 115 5.29 -7.98 -8.80
N SER A 116 5.62 -6.68 -8.94
CA SER A 116 4.70 -5.53 -8.99
C SER A 116 3.26 -5.86 -9.47
N PRO A 117 2.25 -5.87 -8.58
CA PRO A 117 0.90 -6.34 -8.91
C PRO A 117 -0.06 -5.21 -9.35
N VAL A 118 0.46 -4.17 -10.02
CA VAL A 118 -0.28 -2.92 -10.28
C VAL A 118 -1.60 -3.14 -11.00
N GLU A 119 -1.62 -3.99 -12.03
CA GLU A 119 -2.84 -4.27 -12.79
C GLU A 119 -3.91 -4.98 -11.96
N PHE A 120 -3.49 -5.84 -11.01
CA PHE A 120 -4.42 -6.54 -10.14
C PHE A 120 -5.01 -5.60 -9.10
N LEU A 121 -4.18 -4.70 -8.54
CA LEU A 121 -4.63 -3.67 -7.61
C LEU A 121 -5.64 -2.74 -8.30
N GLN A 122 -5.30 -2.24 -9.50
CA GLN A 122 -6.19 -1.38 -10.28
C GLN A 122 -7.52 -2.06 -10.62
N ALA A 123 -7.49 -3.33 -11.05
CA ALA A 123 -8.68 -4.07 -11.44
C ALA A 123 -9.70 -4.19 -10.29
N ILE A 124 -9.23 -4.20 -9.04
CA ILE A 124 -10.10 -4.25 -7.86
C ILE A 124 -10.34 -2.89 -7.21
N GLY A 125 -9.75 -1.80 -7.70
CA GLY A 125 -9.84 -0.47 -7.10
C GLY A 125 -8.93 -0.26 -5.86
N ALA A 126 -7.92 -1.10 -5.67
CA ALA A 126 -6.89 -0.92 -4.67
C ALA A 126 -5.76 -0.03 -5.20
N ARG A 127 -5.05 0.67 -4.30
CA ARG A 127 -3.98 1.61 -4.68
C ARG A 127 -2.86 1.65 -3.65
N PRO A 128 -1.57 1.65 -4.06
CA PRO A 128 -0.49 2.08 -3.18
C PRO A 128 -0.71 3.54 -2.79
N VAL A 129 -0.69 3.82 -1.49
CA VAL A 129 -0.90 5.17 -0.93
C VAL A 129 0.33 5.71 -0.22
N PHE A 130 1.30 4.85 0.08
CA PHE A 130 2.57 5.26 0.66
C PHE A 130 3.66 4.28 0.27
N ILE A 131 4.79 4.78 -0.24
CA ILE A 131 5.96 3.95 -0.55
C ILE A 131 7.22 4.75 -0.20
N THR A 132 8.08 4.18 0.63
CA THR A 132 9.35 4.80 1.02
C THR A 132 10.42 3.77 1.33
N GLU A 133 11.67 4.10 1.01
CA GLU A 133 12.81 3.45 1.65
C GLU A 133 12.96 3.95 3.08
N VAL A 134 13.41 3.06 3.96
CA VAL A 134 13.78 3.45 5.33
C VAL A 134 15.17 4.06 5.27
N HIS A 135 15.29 5.33 5.67
CA HIS A 135 16.57 6.01 5.74
C HIS A 135 17.34 5.61 7.01
N ASP A 136 16.68 5.74 8.17
CA ASP A 136 17.23 5.36 9.46
C ASP A 136 16.16 4.68 10.33
N GLN A 137 16.55 3.63 11.06
CA GLN A 137 15.76 3.04 12.14
C GLN A 137 16.35 3.47 13.48
N ILE A 138 15.67 4.41 14.15
CA ILE A 138 16.18 5.07 15.37
C ILE A 138 15.69 4.40 16.67
N ASP A 139 14.67 3.54 16.58
CA ASP A 139 14.19 2.68 17.67
C ASP A 139 13.67 1.36 17.08
N GLY A 140 13.78 0.29 17.86
CA GLY A 140 13.30 -1.05 17.52
C GLY A 140 14.33 -2.16 17.70
N ASP A 141 14.00 -3.34 17.18
CA ASP A 141 14.82 -4.54 17.35
C ASP A 141 15.97 -4.63 16.32
N ASP A 142 16.66 -5.76 16.31
CA ASP A 142 17.80 -6.01 15.43
C ASP A 142 17.43 -6.15 13.95
N ILE A 143 16.14 -6.23 13.59
CA ILE A 143 15.70 -6.30 12.20
C ILE A 143 15.65 -4.88 11.64
N LEU A 144 16.55 -4.59 10.70
CA LEU A 144 16.56 -3.34 9.96
C LEU A 144 15.70 -3.47 8.70
N TRP A 145 14.61 -2.74 8.64
CA TRP A 145 13.72 -2.74 7.47
C TRP A 145 14.30 -1.88 6.34
N ASP A 146 14.11 -2.31 5.09
CA ASP A 146 14.59 -1.58 3.90
C ASP A 146 13.53 -0.68 3.29
N GLU A 147 12.25 -1.06 3.41
CA GLU A 147 11.15 -0.39 2.72
C GLU A 147 9.84 -0.52 3.50
N ILE A 148 9.03 0.54 3.44
CA ILE A 148 7.66 0.59 3.93
C ILE A 148 6.74 0.82 2.73
N ALA A 149 5.69 0.01 2.62
CA ALA A 149 4.64 0.18 1.61
C ALA A 149 3.25 0.04 2.22
N ILE A 150 2.39 1.03 1.99
CA ILE A 150 0.99 1.02 2.41
C ILE A 150 0.10 0.97 1.19
N VAL A 151 -0.79 -0.02 1.15
CA VAL A 151 -1.76 -0.19 0.06
C VAL A 151 -3.16 -0.08 0.65
N GLU A 152 -3.99 0.80 0.09
CA GLU A 152 -5.42 0.88 0.36
C GLU A 152 -6.15 -0.18 -0.46
N TYR A 153 -7.01 -0.95 0.19
CA TYR A 153 -7.92 -1.90 -0.43
C TYR A 153 -9.36 -1.50 -0.15
N PRO A 154 -10.29 -1.63 -1.11
CA PRO A 154 -11.66 -1.19 -0.93
C PRO A 154 -12.45 -2.09 0.04
N CYS A 155 -12.16 -3.40 0.07
CA CYS A 155 -12.70 -4.34 1.04
C CYS A 155 -11.90 -5.66 1.06
N PRO A 156 -12.01 -6.49 2.11
CA PRO A 156 -11.36 -7.79 2.19
C PRO A 156 -11.67 -8.74 1.03
N LEU A 157 -12.90 -8.72 0.52
CA LEU A 157 -13.32 -9.59 -0.59
C LEU A 157 -12.55 -9.30 -1.86
N ALA A 158 -12.36 -8.02 -2.19
CA ALA A 158 -11.54 -7.59 -3.32
C ALA A 158 -10.09 -8.05 -3.18
N PHE A 159 -9.52 -7.89 -1.98
CA PHE A 159 -8.16 -8.38 -1.66
C PHE A 159 -8.03 -9.90 -1.86
N PHE A 160 -8.94 -10.69 -1.29
CA PHE A 160 -8.89 -12.15 -1.43
C PHE A 160 -9.18 -12.62 -2.86
N ALA A 161 -10.06 -11.93 -3.61
CA ALA A 161 -10.30 -12.20 -5.02
C ALA A 161 -9.01 -12.02 -5.83
N MET A 162 -8.25 -10.95 -5.58
CA MET A 162 -6.92 -10.74 -6.19
C MET A 162 -5.94 -11.86 -5.84
N LEU A 163 -5.81 -12.22 -4.56
CA LEU A 163 -4.89 -13.29 -4.14
C LEU A 163 -5.25 -14.67 -4.73
N SER A 164 -6.52 -14.87 -5.09
CA SER A 164 -6.99 -16.10 -5.72
C SER A 164 -6.63 -16.20 -7.22
N GLN A 165 -6.15 -15.13 -7.85
CA GLN A 165 -5.84 -15.14 -9.28
C GLN A 165 -4.61 -16.01 -9.58
N PRO A 166 -4.70 -16.99 -10.50
CA PRO A 166 -3.56 -17.83 -10.87
C PRO A 166 -2.37 -17.03 -11.39
N GLU A 167 -2.62 -15.98 -12.16
CA GLU A 167 -1.56 -15.11 -12.69
C GLU A 167 -0.87 -14.30 -11.58
N PHE A 168 -1.61 -13.86 -10.56
CA PHE A 168 -1.03 -13.19 -9.39
C PHE A 168 -0.16 -14.17 -8.59
N GLN A 169 -0.65 -15.39 -8.34
CA GLN A 169 0.09 -16.43 -7.63
C GLN A 169 1.37 -16.82 -8.37
N ALA A 170 1.33 -16.88 -9.71
CA ALA A 170 2.51 -17.15 -10.52
C ALA A 170 3.62 -16.09 -10.36
N ARG A 171 3.26 -14.83 -10.06
CA ARG A 171 4.24 -13.76 -9.79
C ARG A 171 4.79 -13.78 -8.37
N ALA A 172 4.08 -14.37 -7.41
CA ALA A 172 4.50 -14.39 -6.01
C ALA A 172 5.91 -14.99 -5.81
N ILE A 173 6.35 -15.86 -6.72
CA ILE A 173 7.70 -16.43 -6.74
C ILE A 173 8.80 -15.35 -6.77
N HIS A 174 8.56 -14.20 -7.38
CA HIS A 174 9.52 -13.08 -7.44
C HIS A 174 9.67 -12.40 -6.07
N LYS A 175 8.56 -12.20 -5.36
CA LYS A 175 8.54 -11.69 -3.98
C LYS A 175 9.22 -12.69 -3.04
N GLU A 176 8.88 -13.98 -3.15
CA GLU A 176 9.50 -15.04 -2.36
C GLU A 176 11.02 -15.11 -2.60
N ALA A 177 11.46 -14.93 -3.84
CA ALA A 177 12.88 -14.91 -4.18
C ALA A 177 13.61 -13.71 -3.57
N GLY A 178 12.98 -12.53 -3.58
CA GLY A 178 13.61 -11.27 -3.20
C GLY A 178 13.54 -10.88 -1.73
N VAL A 179 12.46 -11.24 -1.04
CA VAL A 179 12.16 -10.78 0.32
C VAL A 179 12.71 -11.75 1.37
N GLU A 180 13.63 -11.27 2.20
CA GLU A 180 14.20 -12.03 3.33
C GLU A 180 13.18 -12.15 4.46
N ARG A 181 12.55 -11.03 4.82
CA ARG A 181 11.49 -10.95 5.84
C ARG A 181 10.48 -9.88 5.48
N THR A 182 9.24 -10.08 5.93
CA THR A 182 8.19 -9.08 5.82
C THR A 182 7.21 -9.20 6.98
N ILE A 183 6.66 -8.07 7.39
CA ILE A 183 5.45 -8.01 8.23
C ILE A 183 4.42 -7.20 7.46
N ALA A 184 3.28 -7.80 7.17
CA ALA A 184 2.11 -7.16 6.58
C ALA A 184 1.03 -7.04 7.65
N ILE A 185 0.59 -5.81 7.94
CA ILE A 185 -0.29 -5.46 9.03
C ILE A 185 -1.58 -4.89 8.44
N VAL A 186 -2.73 -5.44 8.85
CA VAL A 186 -4.04 -4.92 8.48
C VAL A 186 -4.40 -3.79 9.42
N THR A 187 -4.78 -2.65 8.88
CA THR A 187 -5.07 -1.46 9.66
C THR A 187 -6.28 -0.71 9.14
N ASP A 188 -6.96 0.01 10.04
CA ASP A 188 -7.97 0.99 9.70
C ASP A 188 -7.41 2.40 9.87
N LEU A 189 -7.74 3.30 8.95
CA LEU A 189 -7.30 4.68 9.01
C LEU A 189 -8.22 5.48 9.93
N VAL A 190 -7.63 6.10 10.95
CA VAL A 190 -8.33 7.07 11.80
C VAL A 190 -8.41 8.39 11.05
N PRO A 191 -9.63 8.97 10.86
CA PRO A 191 -9.77 10.26 10.21
C PRO A 191 -9.11 11.37 11.04
N ILE A 192 -8.15 12.07 10.44
CA ILE A 192 -7.49 13.26 11.02
C ILE A 192 -7.66 14.47 10.08
N PRO A 193 -7.80 15.70 10.59
CA PRO A 193 -7.97 16.89 9.76
C PRO A 193 -6.72 17.15 8.89
N SER A 194 -6.90 17.83 7.76
CA SER A 194 -5.76 18.28 6.94
C SER A 194 -4.91 19.30 7.70
N PRO A 195 -3.57 19.32 7.51
CA PRO A 195 -2.72 20.33 8.12
C PRO A 195 -3.07 21.72 7.57
N THR A 196 -2.87 22.75 8.41
CA THR A 196 -3.09 24.14 8.00
C THR A 196 -1.96 24.70 7.14
N ASP A 197 -0.76 24.14 7.26
CA ASP A 197 0.46 24.51 6.55
C ASP A 197 1.12 23.25 5.95
N PRO A 198 0.58 22.67 4.86
CA PRO A 198 1.03 21.39 4.31
C PRO A 198 2.44 21.44 3.68
N ASP A 199 2.95 22.63 3.31
CA ASP A 199 4.32 22.78 2.80
C ASP A 199 5.32 23.17 3.90
N GLN A 200 4.83 23.34 5.15
CA GLN A 200 5.61 23.72 6.33
C GLN A 200 6.40 25.01 6.14
N SER A 201 5.92 25.91 5.27
CA SER A 201 6.59 27.18 4.98
C SER A 201 6.63 28.13 6.18
N GLU A 202 5.68 28.00 7.10
CA GLU A 202 5.58 28.79 8.33
C GLU A 202 6.09 28.03 9.57
N ALA A 203 6.69 26.83 9.39
CA ALA A 203 7.30 26.08 10.47
C ALA A 203 8.45 26.86 11.14
N ALA A 204 8.76 26.54 12.41
CA ALA A 204 9.90 27.14 13.09
C ALA A 204 11.24 26.82 12.41
N PHE A 205 11.30 25.64 11.79
CA PHE A 205 12.42 25.13 10.99
C PHE A 205 11.87 24.63 9.64
N PRO A 206 11.59 25.52 8.67
CA PRO A 206 11.03 25.14 7.37
C PRO A 206 11.98 24.23 6.58
N PRO A 207 11.45 23.31 5.76
CA PRO A 207 12.26 22.43 4.94
C PRO A 207 13.11 23.22 3.93
N THR A 208 14.33 22.73 3.70
CA THR A 208 15.26 23.26 2.69
C THR A 208 15.81 22.14 1.81
N ALA A 209 16.55 22.48 0.76
CA ALA A 209 17.19 21.45 -0.08
C ALA A 209 18.25 20.65 0.69
N GLU A 210 18.92 21.27 1.67
CA GLU A 210 19.95 20.67 2.50
C GLU A 210 19.40 19.96 3.74
N ASP A 211 18.22 20.38 4.23
CA ASP A 211 17.51 19.77 5.37
C ASP A 211 16.02 19.63 5.01
N PRO A 212 15.67 18.63 4.17
CA PRO A 212 14.30 18.43 3.71
C PRO A 212 13.40 17.86 4.81
N ALA A 213 12.10 18.10 4.67
CA ALA A 213 11.07 17.46 5.50
C ALA A 213 11.09 15.93 5.28
N PHE A 214 10.63 15.20 6.29
CA PHE A 214 10.61 13.74 6.29
C PHE A 214 9.45 13.18 7.11
N ASP A 215 9.10 11.91 6.90
CA ASP A 215 8.13 11.22 7.75
C ASP A 215 8.84 10.42 8.84
N LEU A 216 8.44 10.66 10.09
CA LEU A 216 8.77 9.83 11.24
C LEU A 216 7.64 8.83 11.46
N ILE A 217 7.94 7.55 11.29
CA ILE A 217 6.97 6.46 11.30
C ILE A 217 7.19 5.61 12.55
N HIS A 218 6.18 5.59 13.42
CA HIS A 218 6.12 4.76 14.60
C HIS A 218 5.21 3.56 14.37
N VAL A 219 5.71 2.34 14.57
CA VAL A 219 4.92 1.10 14.62
C VAL A 219 4.95 0.62 16.06
N MET A 220 3.82 0.58 16.76
CA MET A 220 3.78 0.48 18.23
C MET A 220 2.94 -0.69 18.71
N ASP A 221 3.50 -1.42 19.68
CA ASP A 221 2.86 -2.43 20.53
C ASP A 221 2.89 -1.88 21.95
N PHE A 222 1.72 -1.70 22.56
CA PHE A 222 1.55 -1.19 23.90
C PHE A 222 1.50 -2.34 24.90
N HIS A 223 1.97 -2.10 26.12
CA HIS A 223 1.68 -3.02 27.20
C HIS A 223 0.18 -3.00 27.55
N ASP A 224 -0.39 -4.17 27.88
CA ASP A 224 -1.74 -4.27 28.47
C ASP A 224 -1.91 -3.33 29.66
N ILE A 225 -0.87 -3.26 30.51
CA ILE A 225 -0.75 -2.34 31.64
C ILE A 225 0.59 -1.63 31.54
N ALA A 226 0.60 -0.30 31.58
CA ALA A 226 1.80 0.50 31.44
C ALA A 226 2.82 0.21 32.57
N GLN A 227 4.08 0.05 32.19
CA GLN A 227 5.18 -0.35 33.08
C GLN A 227 5.90 0.87 33.67
N TYR A 228 5.22 1.62 34.54
CA TYR A 228 5.83 2.74 35.25
C TYR A 228 6.81 2.28 36.33
N GLU A 229 7.90 3.03 36.50
CA GLU A 229 8.76 2.88 37.68
C GLU A 229 7.96 3.16 38.96
N PRO A 230 8.07 2.34 40.03
CA PRO A 230 7.28 2.53 41.26
C PRO A 230 7.41 3.91 41.90
N ALA A 231 8.55 4.58 41.69
CA ALA A 231 8.81 5.92 42.20
C ALA A 231 8.06 7.04 41.46
N ALA A 232 7.50 6.77 40.27
CA ALA A 232 6.77 7.75 39.48
C ALA A 232 5.44 8.18 40.13
N GLY A 233 4.86 7.34 41.01
CA GLY A 233 3.61 7.65 41.72
C GLY A 233 2.38 7.75 40.80
N GLU A 234 2.47 7.17 39.61
CA GLU A 234 1.44 7.15 38.59
C GLU A 234 0.33 6.12 38.92
N PRO A 235 -0.95 6.43 38.67
CA PRO A 235 -2.00 5.42 38.74
C PRO A 235 -1.80 4.34 37.66
N GLU A 236 -2.31 3.15 37.94
CA GLU A 236 -2.40 2.07 36.96
C GLU A 236 -3.27 2.52 35.77
N ARG A 237 -2.77 2.24 34.57
CA ARG A 237 -3.41 2.54 33.29
C ARG A 237 -2.88 1.60 32.22
N THR A 238 -3.60 1.47 31.11
CA THR A 238 -3.14 0.74 29.93
C THR A 238 -1.94 1.43 29.28
N GLY A 239 -1.18 0.71 28.45
CA GLY A 239 -0.11 1.30 27.65
C GLY A 239 -0.63 2.35 26.67
N GLY A 240 -1.81 2.13 26.06
CA GLY A 240 -2.48 3.13 25.21
C GLY A 240 -2.80 4.43 25.96
N GLU A 241 -3.40 4.35 27.15
CA GLU A 241 -3.66 5.55 27.99
C GLU A 241 -2.36 6.24 28.43
N ALA A 242 -1.29 5.47 28.68
CA ALA A 242 0.03 6.06 28.93
C ALA A 242 0.58 6.79 27.71
N TRP A 243 0.42 6.23 26.51
CA TRP A 243 0.80 6.88 25.26
C TRP A 243 0.02 8.17 25.02
N GLU A 244 -1.27 8.21 25.33
CA GLU A 244 -2.08 9.45 25.28
C GLU A 244 -1.54 10.53 26.23
N MET A 245 -1.10 10.16 27.44
CA MET A 245 -0.45 11.10 28.36
C MET A 245 0.84 11.67 27.78
N TYR A 246 1.64 10.85 27.10
CA TYR A 246 2.85 11.30 26.40
C TYR A 246 2.53 12.28 25.28
N GLN A 247 1.54 11.95 24.44
CA GLN A 247 1.10 12.82 23.35
C GLN A 247 0.56 14.15 23.88
N ALA A 248 -0.31 14.13 24.89
CA ALA A 248 -0.89 15.36 25.47
C ALA A 248 0.18 16.31 26.03
N GLY A 249 1.31 15.78 26.54
CA GLY A 249 2.43 16.58 27.04
C GLY A 249 3.34 17.16 25.95
N GLY A 250 3.32 16.62 24.73
CA GLY A 250 4.25 16.98 23.65
C GLY A 250 3.62 17.42 22.33
N LEU A 251 2.30 17.28 22.16
CA LEU A 251 1.60 17.62 20.90
C LEU A 251 1.73 19.12 20.60
N GLY A 252 1.56 19.97 21.61
CA GLY A 252 1.73 21.42 21.44
C GLY A 252 3.14 21.79 20.98
N ALA A 253 4.18 21.19 21.57
CA ALA A 253 5.56 21.43 21.15
C ALA A 253 5.83 20.93 19.72
N SER A 254 5.22 19.81 19.32
CA SER A 254 5.32 19.28 17.96
C SER A 254 4.66 20.21 16.94
N GLU A 255 3.43 20.66 17.22
CA GLU A 255 2.67 21.58 16.36
C GLU A 255 3.32 22.97 16.28
N ASP A 256 3.81 23.51 17.39
CA ASP A 256 4.50 24.81 17.46
C ASP A 256 5.80 24.80 16.62
N LEU A 257 6.40 23.63 16.39
CA LEU A 257 7.57 23.46 15.53
C LEU A 257 7.20 23.24 14.06
N GLY A 258 5.91 23.10 13.72
CA GLY A 258 5.41 22.88 12.37
C GLY A 258 5.26 21.41 11.99
N HIS A 259 5.41 20.47 12.91
CA HIS A 259 5.22 19.04 12.66
C HIS A 259 3.75 18.66 12.78
N TYR A 260 3.27 17.72 11.97
CA TYR A 260 1.88 17.29 12.03
C TYR A 260 1.71 15.81 11.68
N PRO A 261 0.68 15.12 12.21
CA PRO A 261 0.39 13.75 11.83
C PRO A 261 -0.11 13.66 10.38
N THR A 262 0.47 12.75 9.59
CA THR A 262 0.02 12.43 8.22
C THR A 262 -0.88 11.21 8.18
N ALA A 263 -0.74 10.30 9.14
CA ALA A 263 -1.63 9.16 9.29
C ALA A 263 -1.62 8.61 10.72
N VAL A 264 -2.79 8.16 11.17
CA VAL A 264 -2.94 7.31 12.35
C VAL A 264 -3.68 6.05 11.89
N LEU A 265 -3.03 4.91 11.98
CA LEU A 265 -3.56 3.62 11.55
C LEU A 265 -3.75 2.73 12.78
N GLU A 266 -4.99 2.36 13.07
CA GLU A 266 -5.32 1.39 14.12
C GLU A 266 -5.10 -0.03 13.61
N VAL A 267 -4.35 -0.83 14.35
CA VAL A 267 -3.99 -2.18 13.92
C VAL A 267 -5.12 -3.16 14.22
N GLN A 268 -5.60 -3.84 13.18
CA GLN A 268 -6.57 -4.92 13.30
C GLN A 268 -5.89 -6.28 13.55
N GLY A 269 -4.67 -6.44 13.02
CA GLY A 269 -3.82 -7.60 13.26
C GLY A 269 -2.75 -7.79 12.19
N VAL A 270 -1.74 -8.61 12.49
CA VAL A 270 -0.72 -9.03 11.53
C VAL A 270 -1.30 -10.05 10.57
N PHE A 271 -1.29 -9.76 9.27
CA PHE A 271 -1.72 -10.67 8.20
C PHE A 271 -0.63 -11.68 7.86
N VAL A 272 0.61 -11.24 7.64
CA VAL A 272 1.79 -12.10 7.40
C VAL A 272 2.92 -11.54 8.25
N GLY A 273 3.69 -12.39 8.93
CA GLY A 273 4.77 -11.95 9.78
C GLY A 273 5.13 -13.00 10.83
N ASP A 274 5.75 -12.55 11.91
CA ASP A 274 5.99 -13.37 13.09
C ASP A 274 4.87 -13.20 14.14
N ASP A 275 5.07 -13.76 15.33
CA ASP A 275 4.07 -13.78 16.41
C ASP A 275 3.88 -12.42 17.10
N ARG A 276 4.52 -11.35 16.61
CA ARG A 276 4.39 -10.02 17.22
C ARG A 276 3.03 -9.41 16.95
N THR A 277 2.60 -8.62 17.92
CA THR A 277 1.42 -7.77 17.85
C THR A 277 1.83 -6.32 17.73
N PHE A 278 0.91 -5.52 17.22
CA PHE A 278 1.00 -4.06 17.18
C PHE A 278 -0.41 -3.53 17.43
N ASP A 279 -0.51 -2.35 18.01
CA ASP A 279 -1.77 -1.67 18.32
C ASP A 279 -2.02 -0.47 17.41
N GLN A 280 -0.96 0.27 17.06
CA GLN A 280 -1.09 1.50 16.30
C GLN A 280 0.16 1.80 15.47
N ILE A 281 -0.06 2.38 14.28
CA ILE A 281 0.99 3.05 13.51
C ILE A 281 0.68 4.55 13.46
N LEU A 282 1.66 5.36 13.83
CA LEU A 282 1.59 6.82 13.79
C LEU A 282 2.65 7.34 12.83
N MET A 283 2.24 8.13 11.85
CA MET A 283 3.11 8.80 10.91
C MET A 283 3.04 10.30 11.16
N VAL A 284 4.20 10.93 11.33
CA VAL A 284 4.32 12.37 11.59
C VAL A 284 5.24 12.98 10.55
N HIS A 285 4.74 13.99 9.84
CA HIS A 285 5.56 14.80 8.96
C HIS A 285 6.36 15.80 9.80
N MET A 286 7.67 15.68 9.68
CA MET A 286 8.66 16.47 10.40
C MET A 286 9.21 17.53 9.46
N SER A 287 9.21 18.79 9.89
CA SER A 287 9.59 19.93 9.06
C SER A 287 11.03 19.87 8.55
N SER A 288 11.94 19.37 9.38
CA SER A 288 13.36 19.21 9.08
C SER A 288 14.05 18.40 10.18
N MET A 289 15.29 17.96 9.97
CA MET A 289 16.09 17.29 11.00
C MET A 289 16.41 18.24 12.16
N GLU A 290 16.67 19.51 11.88
CA GLU A 290 16.82 20.55 12.92
C GLU A 290 15.53 20.71 13.74
N GLY A 291 14.37 20.76 13.08
CA GLY A 291 13.07 20.80 13.76
C GLY A 291 12.79 19.56 14.61
N PHE A 292 13.21 18.37 14.16
CA PHE A 292 13.11 17.15 14.96
C PHE A 292 14.04 17.18 16.17
N GLN A 293 15.29 17.66 16.01
CA GLN A 293 16.21 17.82 17.13
C GLN A 293 15.67 18.82 18.16
N ALA A 294 15.10 19.94 17.71
CA ALA A 294 14.43 20.90 18.59
C ALA A 294 13.27 20.27 19.37
N LEU A 295 12.48 19.39 18.73
CA LEU A 295 11.44 18.63 19.41
C LEU A 295 12.01 17.70 20.48
N LEU A 296 13.13 17.01 20.22
CA LEU A 296 13.79 16.13 21.20
C LEU A 296 14.35 16.90 22.41
N ASP A 297 14.75 18.15 22.20
CA ASP A 297 15.29 19.04 23.24
C ASP A 297 14.20 19.79 24.03
N ASP A 298 12.94 19.70 23.61
CA ASP A 298 11.81 20.36 24.27
C ASP A 298 11.55 19.82 25.69
N GLU A 299 11.38 20.74 26.65
CA GLU A 299 11.23 20.41 28.07
C GLU A 299 9.89 19.71 28.37
N THR A 300 8.79 20.02 27.66
CA THR A 300 7.49 19.41 27.94
C THR A 300 7.46 17.98 27.41
N ARG A 301 8.05 17.73 26.23
CA ARG A 301 8.27 16.39 25.70
C ARG A 301 9.22 15.58 26.58
N ALA A 302 10.33 16.17 27.03
CA ALA A 302 11.27 15.51 27.93
C ALA A 302 10.59 15.12 29.25
N ALA A 303 9.74 16.00 29.80
CA ALA A 303 8.96 15.72 31.00
C ALA A 303 7.97 14.56 30.80
N GLY A 304 7.34 14.44 29.63
CA GLY A 304 6.41 13.35 29.30
C GLY A 304 7.08 12.01 28.94
N ARG A 305 8.39 11.96 28.70
CA ARG A 305 9.10 10.80 28.15
C ARG A 305 8.90 9.50 28.93
N TYR A 306 8.73 9.58 30.25
CA TYR A 306 8.51 8.39 31.07
C TYR A 306 7.16 7.70 30.77
N HIS A 307 6.16 8.44 30.32
CA HIS A 307 4.89 7.86 29.83
C HIS A 307 5.11 7.02 28.57
N ARG A 308 5.90 7.52 27.60
CA ARG A 308 6.31 6.74 26.41
C ARG A 308 7.00 5.43 26.80
N LEU A 309 7.97 5.51 27.71
CA LEU A 309 8.73 4.33 28.13
C LEU A 309 7.87 3.30 28.86
N ALA A 310 6.90 3.76 29.66
CA ALA A 310 5.95 2.87 30.33
C ALA A 310 4.91 2.28 29.36
N ALA A 311 4.58 2.98 28.28
CA ALA A 311 3.57 2.57 27.33
C ALA A 311 4.03 1.44 26.40
N LEU A 312 5.22 1.59 25.82
CA LEU A 312 5.68 0.77 24.70
C LEU A 312 6.31 -0.56 25.15
N GLN A 313 5.81 -1.66 24.59
CA GLN A 313 6.35 -3.00 24.75
C GLN A 313 7.38 -3.32 23.66
N ASN A 314 6.93 -3.27 22.40
CA ASN A 314 7.76 -3.36 21.21
C ASN A 314 7.43 -2.16 20.33
N ASN A 315 8.42 -1.57 19.66
CA ASN A 315 8.14 -0.53 18.70
C ASN A 315 9.21 -0.47 17.62
N TYR A 316 8.87 0.14 16.49
CA TYR A 316 9.84 0.65 15.54
C TYR A 316 9.64 2.16 15.42
N SER A 317 10.73 2.90 15.32
CA SER A 317 10.72 4.31 14.93
C SER A 317 11.67 4.49 13.76
N MET A 318 11.14 4.90 12.62
CA MET A 318 11.86 4.97 11.35
C MET A 318 11.72 6.35 10.72
N ILE A 319 12.82 6.85 10.16
CA ILE A 319 12.89 8.08 9.38
C ILE A 319 12.85 7.70 7.91
N ALA A 320 12.01 8.37 7.13
CA ALA A 320 11.79 8.03 5.74
C ALA A 320 11.43 9.25 4.88
N PHE A 321 11.77 9.17 3.58
CA PHE A 321 11.48 10.21 2.59
C PHE A 321 10.58 9.61 1.50
N PRO A 322 9.25 9.80 1.61
CA PRO A 322 8.32 9.06 0.76
C PRO A 322 8.44 9.43 -0.71
N ARG A 323 8.41 8.40 -1.56
CA ARG A 323 8.24 8.55 -3.01
C ARG A 323 6.77 8.68 -3.39
N ILE A 324 5.89 8.08 -2.58
CA ILE A 324 4.44 8.22 -2.69
C ILE A 324 3.91 8.59 -1.31
N LEU A 325 3.09 9.63 -1.24
CA LEU A 325 2.32 10.04 -0.07
C LEU A 325 0.93 10.49 -0.55
N ALA A 326 -0.07 9.62 -0.40
CA ALA A 326 -1.45 9.83 -0.88
C ALA A 326 -2.48 9.21 0.08
N ILE A 327 -2.11 9.14 1.37
CA ILE A 327 -3.01 8.75 2.47
C ILE A 327 -3.97 9.91 2.72
N PRO A 328 -5.28 9.66 2.82
CA PRO A 328 -6.23 10.74 2.91
C PRO A 328 -6.45 11.33 4.30
N TYR A 329 -6.72 12.63 4.34
CA TYR A 329 -7.25 13.32 5.51
C TYR A 329 -8.78 13.23 5.60
N ALA A 330 -9.32 13.52 6.79
CA ALA A 330 -10.74 13.47 7.12
C ALA A 330 -11.59 14.43 6.28
N ASP A 331 -11.04 15.61 5.98
CA ASP A 331 -11.71 16.64 5.18
C ASP A 331 -11.54 16.41 3.66
N GLY A 332 -11.00 15.25 3.28
CA GLY A 332 -10.40 15.01 1.96
C GLY A 332 -8.94 15.45 1.97
N ASP A 333 -8.10 14.87 1.10
CA ASP A 333 -6.72 15.34 0.98
C ASP A 333 -6.71 16.67 0.19
N PRO A 334 -6.00 17.72 0.67
CA PRO A 334 -5.99 19.04 0.03
C PRO A 334 -5.38 19.03 -1.38
N GLY A 335 -4.74 17.93 -1.80
CA GLY A 335 -4.34 17.61 -3.18
C GLY A 335 -5.16 16.49 -3.86
N ARG A 336 -6.24 16.01 -3.24
CA ARG A 336 -6.96 14.75 -3.57
C ARG A 336 -8.07 14.86 -4.61
N SER A 337 -7.99 15.79 -5.54
CA SER A 337 -8.84 15.68 -6.73
C SER A 337 -8.01 15.04 -7.82
N PRO A 338 -8.30 13.80 -8.28
CA PRO A 338 -7.82 13.39 -9.59
C PRO A 338 -8.15 14.53 -10.55
N PRO A 339 -7.18 14.95 -11.37
CA PRO A 339 -7.30 16.21 -12.07
C PRO A 339 -8.56 16.12 -12.95
N PRO A 340 -9.46 17.12 -12.97
CA PRO A 340 -10.80 16.96 -13.54
C PRO A 340 -10.72 16.49 -14.98
N VAL A 341 -11.41 15.41 -15.35
CA VAL A 341 -11.35 14.93 -16.73
C VAL A 341 -12.19 15.84 -17.62
N THR A 342 -11.53 16.55 -18.52
CA THR A 342 -12.15 17.44 -19.51
C THR A 342 -12.88 16.61 -20.59
N ALA A 343 -13.71 17.27 -21.41
CA ALA A 343 -14.49 16.57 -22.42
C ALA A 343 -13.62 15.92 -23.52
N ASP A 344 -12.40 16.44 -23.74
CA ASP A 344 -11.41 15.85 -24.64
C ASP A 344 -10.45 14.89 -23.94
N GLY A 345 -10.60 14.68 -22.63
CA GLY A 345 -9.92 13.62 -21.89
C GLY A 345 -8.63 14.04 -21.18
N VAL A 346 -8.24 15.32 -21.22
CA VAL A 346 -7.15 15.84 -20.37
C VAL A 346 -7.54 15.65 -18.90
N GLY A 347 -6.62 15.08 -18.11
CA GLY A 347 -6.84 14.70 -16.72
C GLY A 347 -7.11 13.21 -16.48
N THR A 348 -7.29 12.42 -17.54
CA THR A 348 -7.47 10.97 -17.42
C THR A 348 -6.23 10.35 -16.77
N LEU A 349 -6.39 9.54 -15.73
CA LEU A 349 -5.25 8.88 -15.10
C LEU A 349 -4.55 7.92 -16.07
N CYS A 350 -3.22 7.90 -16.04
CA CYS A 350 -2.41 7.09 -16.95
C CYS A 350 -1.13 6.59 -16.27
N MET A 351 -0.54 5.52 -16.81
CA MET A 351 0.80 5.06 -16.46
C MET A 351 1.75 5.17 -17.67
N SER A 352 1.19 5.22 -18.87
CA SER A 352 1.90 5.42 -20.13
C SER A 352 1.01 6.12 -21.14
N ASP A 353 1.60 6.62 -22.23
CA ASP A 353 0.89 7.25 -23.35
C ASP A 353 -0.23 6.36 -23.94
N ALA A 354 -0.11 5.04 -23.80
CA ALA A 354 -1.10 4.09 -24.30
C ALA A 354 -2.45 4.14 -23.55
N ASP A 355 -2.46 4.68 -22.33
CA ASP A 355 -3.67 4.80 -21.51
C ASP A 355 -4.50 6.04 -21.89
N CYS A 356 -3.97 6.90 -22.77
CA CYS A 356 -4.59 8.16 -23.12
C CYS A 356 -5.64 8.02 -24.23
N PRO A 357 -6.74 8.80 -24.17
CA PRO A 357 -7.92 8.62 -25.02
C PRO A 357 -7.67 8.97 -26.49
N GLY A 358 -6.54 9.59 -26.79
CA GLY A 358 -6.12 10.00 -28.12
C GLY A 358 -6.78 11.29 -28.60
N GLY A 359 -6.48 11.71 -29.83
CA GLY A 359 -7.07 12.92 -30.42
C GLY A 359 -6.39 14.22 -29.97
N GLY A 360 -5.08 14.16 -29.69
CA GLY A 360 -4.28 15.25 -29.17
C GLY A 360 -4.08 15.19 -27.66
N VAL A 361 -4.73 14.26 -26.96
CA VAL A 361 -4.48 13.93 -25.56
C VAL A 361 -3.82 12.54 -25.54
N ASP A 362 -2.52 12.52 -25.85
CA ASP A 362 -1.77 11.30 -26.17
C ASP A 362 -0.58 11.08 -25.23
N THR A 363 -0.22 12.06 -24.40
CA THR A 363 0.97 12.00 -23.54
C THR A 363 0.57 11.79 -22.08
N CYS A 364 1.19 10.83 -21.41
CA CYS A 364 1.04 10.61 -19.99
C CYS A 364 2.11 11.36 -19.20
N LEU A 365 1.73 12.43 -18.50
CA LEU A 365 2.65 13.14 -17.61
C LEU A 365 2.76 12.41 -16.27
N SER A 366 3.93 11.84 -16.01
CA SER A 366 4.26 11.18 -14.74
C SER A 366 5.72 11.47 -14.35
N ASP A 367 6.01 11.46 -13.05
CA ASP A 367 7.37 11.65 -12.51
C ASP A 367 8.20 10.35 -12.55
N GLY A 368 8.00 9.52 -13.58
CA GLY A 368 8.88 8.37 -13.85
C GLY A 368 8.68 7.16 -12.93
N GLY A 369 7.48 6.94 -12.39
CA GLY A 369 7.18 5.73 -11.60
C GLY A 369 5.83 5.69 -10.86
N ALA A 370 5.07 6.79 -10.83
CA ALA A 370 3.71 6.88 -10.27
C ALA A 370 2.64 7.00 -11.37
N ALA A 371 1.37 6.85 -10.99
CA ALA A 371 0.24 7.19 -11.87
C ALA A 371 0.27 8.68 -12.20
N GLY A 372 0.33 8.98 -13.50
CA GLY A 372 0.27 10.32 -14.07
C GLY A 372 -1.13 10.70 -14.52
N PHE A 373 -1.21 11.78 -15.30
CA PHE A 373 -2.44 12.16 -16.00
C PHE A 373 -2.17 12.46 -17.48
N CYS A 374 -3.13 12.13 -18.32
CA CYS A 374 -3.08 12.38 -19.74
C CYS A 374 -3.20 13.87 -20.01
N THR A 375 -2.27 14.37 -20.80
CA THR A 375 -2.21 15.77 -21.23
C THR A 375 -2.22 15.88 -22.75
N ARG A 376 -2.45 17.10 -23.20
CA ARG A 376 -2.16 17.53 -24.57
C ARG A 376 -0.81 18.20 -24.59
N GLU A 377 0.16 17.53 -25.20
CA GLU A 377 1.47 18.10 -25.49
C GLU A 377 1.42 18.92 -26.78
N GLY A 378 2.20 20.00 -26.86
CA GLY A 378 2.17 20.92 -28.00
C GLY A 378 0.92 21.84 -28.02
N CYS A 379 0.33 22.11 -26.85
CA CYS A 379 -0.82 23.01 -26.74
C CYS A 379 -0.46 24.45 -27.14
N GLY A 380 -1.42 25.15 -27.75
CA GLY A 380 -1.41 26.60 -27.91
C GLY A 380 -2.19 27.33 -26.81
N ALA A 381 -1.99 28.65 -26.69
CA ALA A 381 -2.75 29.49 -25.77
C ALA A 381 -4.27 29.33 -25.96
N GLY A 382 -4.96 28.92 -24.90
CA GLY A 382 -6.41 28.69 -24.90
C GLY A 382 -6.87 27.36 -25.52
N GLU A 383 -5.97 26.44 -25.86
CA GLU A 383 -6.33 25.10 -26.35
C GLU A 383 -6.63 24.10 -25.22
N CYS A 384 -6.18 24.39 -24.00
CA CYS A 384 -6.51 23.59 -22.82
C CYS A 384 -7.90 23.95 -22.30
N GLN A 385 -8.74 22.93 -22.07
CA GLN A 385 -10.04 23.14 -21.43
C GLN A 385 -9.84 23.41 -19.94
N SER A 386 -10.65 24.32 -19.38
CA SER A 386 -10.68 24.57 -17.93
C SER A 386 -10.91 23.26 -17.16
N PRO A 387 -10.18 22.98 -16.06
CA PRO A 387 -9.31 23.91 -15.31
C PRO A 387 -7.81 23.90 -15.70
N TYR A 388 -7.44 23.34 -16.86
CA TYR A 388 -6.04 23.25 -17.28
C TYR A 388 -5.60 24.51 -18.01
N LEU A 389 -4.33 24.87 -17.83
CA LEU A 389 -3.67 25.95 -18.54
C LEU A 389 -2.56 25.37 -19.41
N CYS A 390 -2.33 25.99 -20.56
CA CYS A 390 -1.24 25.57 -21.43
C CYS A 390 0.04 26.20 -20.93
N CYS A 391 0.92 25.40 -20.32
CA CYS A 391 2.24 25.85 -19.92
C CYS A 391 3.25 25.64 -21.04
N HIS A 392 3.97 26.68 -21.43
CA HIS A 392 4.94 26.72 -22.51
C HIS A 392 6.09 27.71 -22.21
N ASP A 393 7.07 27.80 -23.12
CA ASP A 393 8.20 28.75 -23.04
C ASP A 393 8.95 28.71 -21.70
N CYS A 394 9.09 27.51 -21.14
CA CYS A 394 9.85 27.28 -19.91
C CYS A 394 11.33 27.62 -20.09
N ALA A 395 11.93 28.24 -19.08
CA ALA A 395 13.37 28.50 -19.05
C ALA A 395 14.19 27.23 -19.33
N GLU A 396 15.27 27.33 -20.11
CA GLU A 396 16.05 26.19 -20.63
C GLU A 396 16.53 25.22 -19.54
N ALA A 397 16.90 25.75 -18.37
CA ALA A 397 17.33 24.94 -17.22
C ALA A 397 16.19 24.07 -16.66
N VAL A 398 14.94 24.51 -16.76
CA VAL A 398 13.75 23.83 -16.27
C VAL A 398 13.20 22.89 -17.33
N ALA A 399 13.21 23.30 -18.60
CA ALA A 399 12.71 22.51 -19.72
C ALA A 399 13.34 21.11 -19.81
N ALA A 400 14.64 21.00 -19.48
CA ALA A 400 15.34 19.71 -19.45
C ALA A 400 14.90 18.74 -18.32
N MET A 401 14.14 19.23 -17.35
CA MET A 401 13.65 18.48 -16.19
C MET A 401 12.14 18.23 -16.23
N LEU A 402 11.42 18.81 -17.20
CA LEU A 402 9.97 18.64 -17.30
C LEU A 402 9.62 17.32 -17.98
N PRO A 403 8.50 16.69 -17.61
CA PRO A 403 8.03 15.45 -18.22
C PRO A 403 7.34 15.67 -19.58
N PHE A 404 7.56 16.82 -20.24
CA PHE A 404 6.99 17.17 -21.54
C PHE A 404 7.93 18.09 -22.34
N ASP A 405 7.86 18.01 -23.67
CA ASP A 405 8.61 18.86 -24.58
C ASP A 405 7.75 20.04 -25.08
N GLY A 406 8.29 21.25 -24.90
CA GLY A 406 7.72 22.49 -25.45
C GLY A 406 6.52 23.04 -24.68
N SER A 407 5.41 22.30 -24.62
CA SER A 407 4.20 22.75 -23.92
C SER A 407 3.25 21.61 -23.53
N ALA A 408 2.49 21.77 -22.44
CA ALA A 408 1.48 20.82 -22.00
C ALA A 408 0.31 21.47 -21.26
N CYS A 409 -0.86 20.83 -21.30
CA CYS A 409 -2.00 21.21 -20.46
C CYS A 409 -1.78 20.73 -19.01
N LEU A 410 -1.61 21.65 -18.07
CA LEU A 410 -1.33 21.36 -16.67
C LEU A 410 -2.44 21.89 -15.76
N PRO A 411 -2.77 21.17 -14.68
CA PRO A 411 -3.77 21.62 -13.73
C PRO A 411 -3.24 22.83 -12.92
N GLY A 412 -4.15 23.67 -12.44
CA GLY A 412 -3.80 24.97 -11.86
C GLY A 412 -2.92 24.92 -10.60
N ASP A 413 -2.95 23.84 -9.85
CA ASP A 413 -2.07 23.54 -8.73
C ASP A 413 -0.60 23.34 -9.16
N VAL A 414 -0.37 22.68 -10.31
CA VAL A 414 0.96 22.52 -10.90
C VAL A 414 1.45 23.81 -11.58
N VAL A 415 0.55 24.61 -12.14
CA VAL A 415 0.91 25.90 -12.79
C VAL A 415 1.58 26.86 -11.80
N GLY A 416 1.15 26.87 -10.54
CA GLY A 416 1.71 27.75 -9.51
C GLY A 416 3.21 27.54 -9.28
N SER A 417 3.66 26.28 -9.27
CA SER A 417 5.08 25.96 -9.06
C SER A 417 5.95 26.25 -10.28
N LEU A 418 5.38 26.25 -11.49
CA LEU A 418 6.11 26.50 -12.74
C LEU A 418 6.24 27.99 -13.10
N THR A 419 5.43 28.84 -12.50
CA THR A 419 5.40 30.30 -12.77
C THR A 419 6.12 31.13 -11.70
N ALA A 420 6.55 30.51 -10.60
CA ALA A 420 7.25 31.16 -9.49
C ALA A 420 8.76 31.30 -9.74
N ALA A 421 9.30 32.51 -9.59
CA ALA A 421 10.74 32.77 -9.77
C ALA A 421 11.60 31.88 -8.83
N PRO A 422 12.73 31.31 -9.31
CA PRO A 422 13.41 31.59 -10.57
C PRO A 422 12.90 30.76 -11.78
N VAL A 423 11.90 29.90 -11.57
CA VAL A 423 11.25 29.08 -12.61
C VAL A 423 10.29 29.98 -13.39
N SER A 424 10.39 30.00 -14.72
CA SER A 424 9.49 30.82 -15.55
C SER A 424 9.06 30.04 -16.77
N CYS A 425 8.05 29.20 -16.60
CA CYS A 425 7.14 28.86 -17.68
C CYS A 425 6.10 29.97 -17.83
N THR A 426 5.60 30.16 -19.05
CA THR A 426 4.40 30.96 -19.32
C THR A 426 3.21 30.00 -19.36
N CYS A 427 2.13 30.27 -18.63
CA CYS A 427 0.98 29.38 -18.56
C CYS A 427 -0.31 30.16 -18.84
N ASP A 428 -0.98 29.82 -19.94
CA ASP A 428 -2.06 30.61 -20.56
C ASP A 428 -3.40 29.87 -20.69
#